data_AF-A0A3S3S2Y8-F1
#
_entry.id   AF-A0A3S3S2Y8-F1
#
_cell.length_a   1.000
_cell.length_b   1.000
_cell.length_c   1.000
_cell.angle_alpha   90.00
_cell.angle_beta   90.00
_cell.angle_gamma   90.00
#
_symmetry.space_group_name_H-M   'P 1'
#
loop_
_entity.id
_entity.type
_entity.pdbx_description
1 polymer ?
#
loop_
_entity_poly.entity_id
_entity_poly.type
_entity_poly.pdbx_seq_one_letter_code
_entity_poly.pdbx_strand_id
1 'polypeptide(L)'
;MISNFALVILFMFSACSNAHYQSPIEIREISLNGSQLVTIKIGNDSNETRLFDIELNGEIISTNMKVGANKNRSFSTFIEEVEPSVVSKNLLCSISKPASGSYLRTRICTDVLILYPKEKIEALIENE
;
A
#
# COMPACT_ATOMS: atom_id res chain seq x y z
N MET A 1 -37.05 -45.09 -5.93
CA MET A 1 -35.66 -45.00 -6.46
C MET A 1 -35.32 -43.53 -6.58
N ILE A 2 -34.64 -43.00 -5.57
CA ILE A 2 -34.25 -41.59 -5.51
C ILE A 2 -33.10 -41.41 -6.50
N SER A 3 -33.36 -40.68 -7.57
CA SER A 3 -32.39 -40.41 -8.63
C SER A 3 -31.24 -39.57 -8.05
N ASN A 4 -30.06 -40.18 -7.93
CA ASN A 4 -28.79 -39.61 -7.49
C ASN A 4 -28.20 -38.60 -8.50
N PHE A 5 -29.03 -37.70 -9.04
CA PHE A 5 -28.61 -36.73 -10.06
C PHE A 5 -28.53 -35.28 -9.55
N ALA A 6 -28.76 -35.05 -8.26
CA ALA A 6 -28.83 -33.71 -7.67
C ALA A 6 -27.66 -33.37 -6.72
N LEU A 7 -26.61 -34.19 -6.67
CA LEU A 7 -25.42 -33.95 -5.87
C LEU A 7 -24.23 -33.94 -6.83
N VAL A 8 -23.29 -33.00 -6.69
CA VAL A 8 -22.08 -32.80 -7.54
C VAL A 8 -22.24 -31.85 -8.74
N ILE A 9 -22.86 -30.67 -8.55
CA ILE A 9 -22.41 -29.45 -9.26
C ILE A 9 -22.50 -28.27 -8.27
N LEU A 10 -21.76 -28.38 -7.17
CA LEU A 10 -21.44 -27.25 -6.30
C LEU A 10 -19.91 -27.33 -6.11
N PHE A 11 -19.22 -26.19 -6.16
CA PHE A 11 -17.76 -26.03 -6.01
C PHE A 11 -16.89 -26.18 -7.26
N MET A 12 -17.01 -25.27 -8.23
CA MET A 12 -15.86 -24.89 -9.09
C MET A 12 -15.90 -23.41 -9.49
N PHE A 13 -16.27 -22.51 -8.56
CA PHE A 13 -15.83 -21.12 -8.69
C PHE A 13 -14.46 -21.03 -8.04
N SER A 14 -13.41 -21.44 -8.77
CA SER A 14 -12.05 -21.04 -8.45
C SER A 14 -11.97 -19.55 -8.68
N ALA A 15 -12.37 -18.76 -7.68
CA ALA A 15 -12.10 -17.34 -7.68
C ALA A 15 -10.57 -17.22 -7.68
N CYS A 16 -10.01 -16.82 -8.82
CA CYS A 16 -8.65 -16.30 -8.88
C CYS A 16 -8.64 -15.01 -8.05
N SER A 17 -8.55 -15.14 -6.72
CA SER A 17 -8.38 -13.99 -5.85
C SER A 17 -7.04 -13.36 -6.19
N ASN A 18 -7.07 -12.09 -6.56
CA ASN A 18 -5.83 -11.34 -6.68
C ASN A 18 -5.32 -11.10 -5.27
N ALA A 19 -4.40 -11.95 -4.88
CA ALA A 19 -3.91 -12.13 -3.54
C ALA A 19 -2.87 -11.03 -3.21
N HIS A 20 -3.34 -9.79 -3.19
CA HIS A 20 -2.57 -8.57 -2.95
C HIS A 20 -3.22 -7.83 -1.78
N TYR A 21 -2.43 -7.43 -0.79
CA TYR A 21 -2.88 -6.52 0.26
C TYR A 21 -1.82 -5.46 0.58
N GLN A 22 -2.25 -4.36 1.20
CA GLN A 22 -1.38 -3.33 1.74
C GLN A 22 -1.84 -2.94 3.15
N SER A 23 -0.89 -2.61 4.03
CA SER A 23 -1.20 -2.14 5.38
C SER A 23 -0.17 -1.11 5.88
N PRO A 24 -0.56 -0.16 6.75
CA PRO A 24 -1.95 0.14 7.15
C PRO A 24 -2.74 0.80 6.00
N ILE A 25 -4.06 0.98 6.16
CA ILE A 25 -4.90 1.69 5.17
C ILE A 25 -4.78 3.21 5.32
N GLU A 26 -4.45 3.69 6.52
CA GLU A 26 -4.23 5.11 6.81
C GLU A 26 -2.99 5.26 7.71
N ILE A 27 -2.21 6.31 7.48
CA ILE A 27 -1.06 6.75 8.30
C ILE A 27 -1.29 8.21 8.66
N ARG A 28 -1.07 8.56 9.94
CA ARG A 28 -1.12 9.94 10.44
C ARG A 28 0.19 10.26 11.16
N GLU A 29 0.93 11.24 10.68
CA GLU A 29 2.23 11.60 11.22
C GLU A 29 2.36 13.10 11.45
N ILE A 30 3.26 13.47 12.37
CA ILE A 30 3.68 14.86 12.59
C ILE A 30 5.14 14.96 12.15
N SER A 31 5.40 15.76 11.11
CA SER A 31 6.77 16.07 10.71
C SER A 31 7.33 17.19 11.57
N LEU A 32 8.62 17.10 11.92
CA LEU A 32 9.33 18.15 12.66
C LEU A 32 10.17 19.06 11.76
N ASN A 33 10.39 18.67 10.51
CA ASN A 33 11.35 19.32 9.60
C ASN A 33 10.82 19.45 8.16
N GLY A 34 9.52 19.28 7.94
CA GLY A 34 8.91 19.33 6.61
C GLY A 34 9.14 18.07 5.76
N SER A 35 9.75 17.03 6.32
CA SER A 35 9.89 15.71 5.70
C SER A 35 9.44 14.61 6.67
N GLN A 36 8.89 13.52 6.15
CA GLN A 36 8.46 12.39 6.97
C GLN A 36 8.76 11.06 6.29
N LEU A 37 9.44 10.16 7.00
CA LEU A 37 9.58 8.77 6.59
C LEU A 37 8.27 8.04 6.85
N VAL A 38 7.73 7.40 5.81
CA VAL A 38 6.50 6.62 5.89
C VAL A 38 6.78 5.19 5.46
N THR A 39 6.16 4.21 6.13
CA THR A 39 6.38 2.79 5.87
C THR A 39 5.06 2.07 5.69
N ILE A 40 4.94 1.33 4.59
CA ILE A 40 3.83 0.42 4.33
C ILE A 40 4.35 -1.01 4.24
N LYS A 41 3.48 -1.98 4.50
CA LYS A 41 3.71 -3.40 4.22
C LYS A 41 2.88 -3.80 3.02
N ILE A 42 3.53 -4.46 2.07
CA ILE A 42 2.92 -4.96 0.84
C ILE A 42 2.93 -6.46 0.91
N GLY A 43 1.75 -7.05 0.78
CA GLY A 43 1.49 -8.46 0.94
C GLY A 43 1.15 -9.15 -0.37
N ASN A 44 1.67 -10.35 -0.52
CA ASN A 44 1.37 -11.27 -1.59
C ASN A 44 0.85 -12.58 -0.99
N ASP A 45 -0.47 -12.74 -1.03
CA ASP A 45 -1.18 -13.94 -0.56
C ASP A 45 -1.26 -15.02 -1.66
N SER A 46 -0.56 -14.83 -2.79
CA SER A 46 -0.53 -15.85 -3.84
C SER A 46 0.52 -16.90 -3.54
N ASN A 47 0.34 -18.09 -4.10
CA ASN A 47 1.29 -19.19 -4.00
C ASN A 47 2.55 -19.01 -4.87
N GLU A 48 2.65 -17.90 -5.59
CA GLU A 48 3.77 -17.58 -6.46
C GLU A 48 4.44 -16.28 -6.00
N THR A 49 5.69 -16.06 -6.40
CA THR A 49 6.31 -14.75 -6.18
C THR A 49 5.71 -13.72 -7.13
N ARG A 50 5.38 -12.53 -6.61
CA ARG A 50 4.81 -11.43 -7.37
C ARG A 50 5.69 -10.19 -7.33
N LEU A 51 5.53 -9.35 -8.36
CA LEU A 51 6.22 -8.07 -8.51
C LEU A 51 5.20 -6.95 -8.35
N PHE A 52 5.63 -5.87 -7.70
CA PHE A 52 4.81 -4.69 -7.46
C PHE A 52 5.56 -3.44 -7.91
N ASP A 53 4.84 -2.49 -8.50
CA ASP A 53 5.28 -1.10 -8.59
C ASP A 53 4.74 -0.32 -7.39
N ILE A 54 5.46 0.72 -6.98
CA ILE A 54 5.06 1.63 -5.92
C ILE A 54 4.81 3.00 -6.52
N GLU A 55 3.68 3.58 -6.17
CA GLU A 55 3.21 4.87 -6.65
C GLU A 55 2.99 5.81 -5.47
N LEU A 56 3.48 7.05 -5.56
CA LEU A 56 3.17 8.13 -4.63
C LEU A 56 2.50 9.26 -5.40
N ASN A 57 1.29 9.64 -5.00
CA ASN A 57 0.52 10.74 -5.62
C ASN A 57 0.36 10.62 -7.16
N GLY A 58 0.28 9.39 -7.67
CA GLY A 58 0.15 9.14 -9.11
C GLY A 58 1.48 8.95 -9.86
N GLU A 59 2.62 9.16 -9.21
CA GLU A 59 3.95 8.96 -9.79
C GLU A 59 4.58 7.65 -9.32
N ILE A 60 5.16 6.88 -10.25
CA ILE A 60 5.86 5.63 -9.93
C ILE A 60 7.24 5.93 -9.35
N ILE A 61 7.40 5.67 -8.04
CA ILE A 61 8.65 5.92 -7.30
C ILE A 61 9.52 4.66 -7.14
N SER A 62 8.95 3.47 -7.37
CA SER A 62 9.71 2.22 -7.35
C SER A 62 9.07 1.19 -8.27
N THR A 63 9.89 0.32 -8.88
CA THR A 63 9.40 -0.73 -9.78
C THR A 63 9.95 -2.09 -9.42
N ASN A 64 9.20 -3.13 -9.77
CA ASN A 64 9.64 -4.53 -9.64
C ASN A 64 9.99 -4.96 -8.20
N MET A 65 9.31 -4.40 -7.20
CA MET A 65 9.44 -4.85 -5.81
C MET A 65 8.96 -6.30 -5.71
N LYS A 66 9.90 -7.21 -5.50
CA LYS A 66 9.63 -8.65 -5.36
C LYS A 66 9.13 -8.98 -3.96
N VAL A 67 7.98 -9.64 -3.89
CA VAL A 67 7.39 -10.19 -2.67
C VAL A 67 7.14 -11.69 -2.87
N GLY A 68 7.72 -12.51 -2.01
CA GLY A 68 7.60 -13.98 -2.09
C GLY A 68 6.17 -14.47 -1.93
N ALA A 69 5.93 -15.73 -2.29
CA ALA A 69 4.65 -16.40 -2.11
C ALA A 69 4.22 -16.44 -0.65
N ASN A 70 2.99 -16.03 -0.33
CA ASN A 70 2.44 -15.96 1.02
C ASN A 70 3.36 -15.16 1.99
N LYS A 71 3.99 -14.10 1.50
CA LYS A 71 4.88 -13.21 2.27
C LYS A 71 4.42 -11.76 2.14
N ASN A 72 4.93 -10.94 3.06
CA ASN A 72 4.90 -9.49 2.92
C ASN A 72 6.31 -8.91 2.94
N ARG A 73 6.43 -7.66 2.53
CA ARG A 73 7.66 -6.89 2.54
C ARG A 73 7.34 -5.44 2.84
N SER A 74 8.12 -4.83 3.74
CA SER A 74 8.01 -3.40 4.02
C SER A 74 8.62 -2.58 2.88
N PHE A 75 8.00 -1.44 2.60
CA PHE A 75 8.53 -0.38 1.74
C PHE A 75 8.48 0.92 2.52
N SER A 76 9.58 1.67 2.49
CA SER A 76 9.69 2.96 3.17
C SER A 76 10.10 4.02 2.16
N THR A 77 9.48 5.19 2.23
CA THR A 77 9.81 6.36 1.40
C THR A 77 9.69 7.63 2.22
N PHE A 78 10.39 8.67 1.81
CA PHE A 78 10.18 10.01 2.36
C PHE A 78 9.06 10.71 1.60
N ILE A 79 8.27 11.48 2.34
CA ILE A 79 7.40 12.51 1.79
C ILE A 79 8.04 13.83 2.18
N GLU A 80 8.50 14.58 1.18
CA GLU A 80 9.24 15.83 1.33
C GLU A 80 8.32 17.03 1.09
N GLU A 81 8.85 18.24 1.33
CA GLU A 81 8.20 19.51 1.02
C GLU A 81 6.79 19.68 1.65
N VAL A 82 6.60 19.17 2.88
CA VAL A 82 5.33 19.31 3.61
C VAL A 82 5.11 20.77 3.99
N GLU A 83 4.02 21.36 3.51
CA GLU A 83 3.65 22.74 3.80
C GLU A 83 3.38 22.95 5.31
N PRO A 84 3.99 23.97 5.94
CA PRO A 84 3.75 24.29 7.34
C PRO A 84 2.28 24.57 7.65
N SER A 85 1.82 24.09 8.80
CA SER A 85 0.48 24.35 9.35
C SER A 85 -0.70 23.89 8.48
N VAL A 86 -0.43 23.16 7.39
CA VAL A 86 -1.42 22.54 6.52
C VAL A 86 -1.28 21.02 6.63
N VAL A 87 -2.41 20.31 6.64
CA VAL A 87 -2.39 18.84 6.58
C VAL A 87 -2.13 18.42 5.14
N SER A 88 -0.91 17.94 4.88
CA SER A 88 -0.55 17.32 3.60
C SER A 88 -1.24 15.96 3.48
N LYS A 89 -1.91 15.75 2.35
CA LYS A 89 -2.61 14.51 2.01
C LYS A 89 -1.89 13.83 0.88
N ASN A 90 -1.38 12.64 1.13
CA ASN A 90 -0.64 11.86 0.15
C ASN A 90 -1.26 10.48 0.00
N LEU A 91 -1.11 9.89 -1.18
CA LEU A 91 -1.64 8.58 -1.50
C LEU A 91 -0.49 7.68 -1.94
N LEU A 92 -0.17 6.68 -1.12
CA LEU A 92 0.91 5.72 -1.38
C LEU A 92 0.30 4.37 -1.76
N CYS A 93 0.55 3.89 -2.98
CA CYS A 93 -0.07 2.69 -3.51
C CYS A 93 0.95 1.65 -3.94
N SER A 94 0.62 0.39 -3.70
CA SER A 94 1.23 -0.76 -4.38
C SER A 94 0.37 -1.16 -5.56
N ILE A 95 1.01 -1.50 -6.68
CA ILE A 95 0.35 -1.92 -7.92
C ILE A 95 0.95 -3.26 -8.34
N SER A 96 0.15 -4.32 -8.36
CA SER A 96 0.63 -5.61 -8.84
C SER A 96 0.97 -5.56 -10.32
N LYS A 97 2.06 -6.25 -10.68
CA LYS A 97 2.36 -6.58 -12.07
C LYS A 97 1.62 -7.86 -12.46
N PRO A 98 1.10 -7.91 -13.68
CA PRO A 98 0.47 -9.12 -14.17
C PRO A 98 1.48 -10.27 -14.17
N ALA A 99 1.04 -11.47 -13.76
CA ALA A 99 1.75 -12.69 -14.14
C ALA A 99 1.62 -12.93 -15.64
N SER A 100 2.54 -13.71 -16.21
CA SER A 100 2.50 -14.13 -17.60
C SER A 100 1.10 -14.63 -17.99
N GLY A 101 0.51 -14.01 -19.00
CA GLY A 101 -0.83 -14.37 -19.51
C GLY A 101 -2.01 -13.69 -18.80
N SER A 102 -1.80 -12.88 -17.77
CA SER A 102 -2.84 -12.02 -17.17
C SER A 102 -2.70 -10.57 -17.61
N TYR A 103 -3.81 -9.86 -17.72
CA TYR A 103 -3.84 -8.40 -17.93
C TYR A 103 -4.29 -7.64 -16.69
N LEU A 104 -4.83 -8.34 -15.69
CA LEU A 104 -5.42 -7.71 -14.53
C LEU A 104 -4.33 -7.28 -13.55
N ARG A 105 -4.46 -6.03 -13.08
CA ARG A 105 -3.62 -5.42 -12.07
C ARG A 105 -4.49 -4.99 -10.90
N THR A 106 -3.98 -5.16 -9.69
CA THR A 106 -4.59 -4.66 -8.47
C THR A 106 -3.78 -3.50 -7.94
N ARG A 107 -4.45 -2.39 -7.63
CA ARG A 107 -3.88 -1.20 -6.99
C ARG A 107 -4.52 -1.05 -5.62
N ILE A 108 -3.71 -1.02 -4.58
CA ILE A 108 -4.15 -0.84 -3.19
C ILE A 108 -3.38 0.34 -2.62
N CYS A 109 -4.07 1.21 -1.91
CA CYS A 109 -3.52 2.48 -1.47
C CYS A 109 -3.66 2.66 0.04
N THR A 110 -2.73 3.45 0.58
CA THR A 110 -2.71 3.93 1.95
C THR A 110 -2.81 5.46 1.90
N ASP A 111 -3.78 6.02 2.59
CA ASP A 111 -3.88 7.45 2.81
C ASP A 111 -2.83 7.88 3.84
N VAL A 112 -2.04 8.89 3.53
CA VAL A 112 -0.96 9.37 4.38
C VAL A 112 -1.18 10.85 4.67
N LEU A 113 -1.52 11.15 5.92
CA LEU A 113 -1.81 12.49 6.41
C LEU A 113 -0.62 12.98 7.24
N ILE A 114 0.02 14.06 6.83
CA ILE A 114 1.17 14.63 7.54
C ILE A 114 0.87 16.08 7.93
N LEU A 115 1.09 16.41 9.19
CA LEU A 115 1.06 17.79 9.69
C LEU A 115 2.47 18.26 10.02
N TYR A 116 2.87 19.43 9.53
CA TYR A 116 4.12 20.08 9.95
C TYR A 116 3.82 21.37 10.74
N PRO A 117 3.76 21.34 12.08
CA PRO A 117 3.40 22.50 12.89
C PRO A 117 4.60 23.41 13.18
N LYS A 118 5.24 23.95 12.13
CA LYS A 118 6.51 24.71 12.21
C LYS A 118 6.52 25.78 13.30
N GLU A 119 5.54 26.68 13.32
CA GLU A 119 5.47 27.79 14.29
C GLU A 119 5.45 27.31 15.74
N LYS A 120 4.77 26.18 16.02
CA LYS A 120 4.73 25.60 17.37
C LYS A 120 6.09 25.02 17.76
N ILE A 121 6.82 24.47 16.81
CA ILE A 121 8.17 23.93 17.04
C ILE A 121 9.14 25.09 17.33
N GLU A 122 9.10 26.16 16.54
CA GLU A 122 9.94 27.34 16.73
C GLU A 122 9.67 28.01 18.08
N ALA A 123 8.40 28.17 18.46
CA ALA A 123 8.04 28.72 19.76
C ALA A 123 8.53 27.86 20.95
N LEU A 124 8.66 26.53 20.79
CA LEU A 124 9.22 25.69 21.85
C LEU A 124 10.74 25.89 22.00
N ILE A 125 11.44 26.11 20.90
CA ILE A 125 12.89 26.33 20.88
C ILE A 125 13.27 27.70 21.49
N GLU A 126 12.46 28.73 21.25
CA GLU A 126 12.72 30.09 21.77
C GLU A 126 12.47 30.24 23.28
N ASN A 127 11.80 29.27 23.91
CA ASN A 127 11.46 29.30 25.34
C ASN A 127 12.34 28.37 26.20
N GLU A 128 13.39 27.77 25.63
CA GLU A 128 14.45 27.01 26.33
C GLU A 128 15.73 27.86 26.49
#